data_AF-A0A3N7ENH7-F1
#
_entry.id   AF-A0A3N7ENH7-F1
#
_cell.length_a   1.000
_cell.length_b   1.000
_cell.length_c   1.000
_cell.angle_alpha   90.00
_cell.angle_beta   90.00
_cell.angle_gamma   90.00
#
_symmetry.space_group_name_H-M   'P 1'
#
loop_
_entity.id
_entity.type
_entity.pdbx_description
1 polymer ?
#
loop_
_entity_poly.entity_id
_entity_poly.type
_entity_poly.pdbx_seq_one_letter_code
_entity_poly.pdbx_strand_id
1 'polypeptide(L)'
;MILIYLLKVSACTTLFFAVYHFLLARFTFFNLNRAYLLLMLVLSFSIPALTIESRHEVLRSNQEVPAKIGYSNDGFTEQDIEAEGGSAEVTVNWNEVITYVYYSILAFFILRMFFMMARIRFQLRKQVTDRDGTILLVNSQSDIKNCSFFNQIIIDSSLPFEEKKLVVKHEMVHVKQLHILDKLLVNLVTAILWFNPVIYFWRNAIDHNHEFLADRETSKVADKKVYASLLLNLAMPCQNLAVNSFSKLPLKNRIMMLYKEPNAKLQKLAYLAIIPVLMICCMAFINRKEIIVEKALATNQTSADAPKKPNVYALNYLKSSIVVNPKARNAFDEVEPVLVIDAGHGGKDGAVTALDGQKEKDLNLRAVNILKEEAAKRGIKVILTRTTDQFLPLSDRLPKQEATAFVSIHHNANSPANTQVPFGGIEVYVSKLNSNIKIAEDLGAGILSKLKNLNGLAVRDSLKNANLFLLRESKVPAILIELGNISDKKSLDYINEDKNIRRICNLILDGFVDFTKRGC
;
A
#
# COMPACT_ATOMS: atom_id res chain seq x y z
N MET A 1 9.14 3.18 -3.30
CA MET A 1 8.32 2.10 -3.92
C MET A 1 8.73 0.69 -3.48
N ILE A 2 10.03 0.36 -3.43
CA ILE A 2 10.50 -0.98 -3.03
C ILE A 2 10.13 -1.36 -1.58
N LEU A 3 10.18 -0.41 -0.64
CA LEU A 3 9.83 -0.67 0.77
C LEU A 3 8.37 -1.11 0.94
N ILE A 4 7.43 -0.44 0.25
CA ILE A 4 6.01 -0.81 0.26
C ILE A 4 5.81 -2.21 -0.30
N TYR A 5 6.51 -2.54 -1.38
CA TYR A 5 6.49 -3.89 -1.95
C TYR A 5 6.98 -4.92 -0.93
N LEU A 6 8.13 -4.69 -0.28
CA LEU A 6 8.68 -5.60 0.73
C LEU A 6 7.79 -5.76 1.95
N LEU A 7 7.03 -4.72 2.33
CA LEU A 7 6.04 -4.79 3.39
C LEU A 7 4.85 -5.68 3.00
N LYS A 8 4.34 -5.55 1.77
CA LYS A 8 3.29 -6.43 1.22
C LYS A 8 3.75 -7.89 1.17
N VAL A 9 4.99 -8.14 0.71
CA VAL A 9 5.61 -9.48 0.73
C VAL A 9 5.70 -10.01 2.16
N SER A 10 6.12 -9.18 3.11
CA SER A 10 6.21 -9.57 4.52
C SER A 10 4.86 -9.93 5.14
N ALA A 11 3.79 -9.21 4.78
CA ALA A 11 2.43 -9.54 5.20
C ALA A 11 1.97 -10.90 4.63
N CYS A 12 2.21 -11.16 3.33
CA CYS A 12 1.90 -12.44 2.70
C CYS A 12 2.68 -13.60 3.35
N THR A 13 4.00 -13.44 3.54
CA THR A 13 4.85 -14.44 4.20
C THR A 13 4.35 -14.74 5.61
N THR A 14 3.92 -13.72 6.36
CA THR A 14 3.38 -13.90 7.72
C THR A 14 2.10 -14.72 7.71
N LEU A 15 1.16 -14.40 6.83
CA LEU A 15 -0.12 -15.09 6.73
C LEU A 15 0.05 -16.56 6.32
N PHE A 16 0.88 -16.83 5.30
CA PHE A 16 1.17 -18.19 4.86
C PHE A 16 1.92 -18.99 5.92
N PHE A 17 2.81 -18.36 6.69
CA PHE A 17 3.51 -19.03 7.77
C PHE A 17 2.57 -19.40 8.92
N ALA A 18 1.62 -18.52 9.26
CA ALA A 18 0.63 -18.79 10.31
C ALA A 18 -0.20 -20.03 9.99
N VAL A 19 -0.68 -20.17 8.75
CA VAL A 19 -1.38 -21.37 8.28
C VAL A 19 -0.52 -22.62 8.46
N TYR A 20 0.76 -22.57 8.07
CA TYR A 20 1.66 -23.69 8.28
C TYR A 20 1.81 -24.02 9.76
N HIS A 21 2.15 -23.04 10.59
CA HIS A 21 2.47 -23.25 11.99
C HIS A 21 1.30 -23.83 12.78
N PHE A 22 0.10 -23.27 12.63
CA PHE A 22 -1.08 -23.67 13.40
C PHE A 22 -1.81 -24.90 12.84
N LEU A 23 -1.76 -25.12 11.53
CA LEU A 23 -2.51 -26.20 10.89
C LEU A 23 -1.60 -27.35 10.43
N LEU A 24 -0.60 -27.06 9.60
CA LEU A 24 0.12 -28.06 8.80
C LEU A 24 1.35 -28.66 9.49
N ALA A 25 2.03 -27.90 10.36
CA ALA A 25 3.30 -28.30 10.99
C ALA A 25 3.18 -29.56 11.85
N ARG A 26 1.96 -29.88 12.31
CA ARG A 26 1.62 -31.07 13.09
C ARG A 26 1.35 -32.31 12.23
N PHE A 27 1.26 -32.23 10.91
CA PHE A 27 0.97 -33.36 10.05
C PHE A 27 2.23 -34.10 9.60
N THR A 28 2.12 -35.41 9.37
CA THR A 28 3.22 -36.29 8.93
C THR A 28 3.40 -36.33 7.40
N PHE A 29 2.65 -35.50 6.66
CA PHE A 29 2.77 -35.37 5.21
C PHE A 29 3.94 -34.45 4.82
N PHE A 30 5.17 -34.84 5.16
CA PHE A 30 6.35 -34.01 5.01
C PHE A 30 6.65 -33.56 3.56
N ASN A 31 6.25 -34.36 2.56
CA ASN A 31 6.38 -33.97 1.14
C ASN A 31 5.43 -32.80 0.79
N LEU A 32 4.18 -32.84 1.28
CA LEU A 32 3.20 -31.77 1.06
C LEU A 32 3.57 -30.51 1.86
N ASN A 33 4.08 -30.68 3.08
CA ASN A 33 4.60 -29.58 3.88
C ASN A 33 5.80 -28.92 3.21
N ARG A 34 6.74 -29.69 2.65
CA ARG A 34 7.85 -29.16 1.83
C ARG A 34 7.32 -28.35 0.66
N ALA A 35 6.41 -28.92 -0.14
CA ALA A 35 5.84 -28.25 -1.30
C ALA A 35 5.12 -26.96 -0.91
N TYR A 36 4.35 -26.97 0.17
CA TYR A 36 3.69 -25.79 0.72
C TYR A 36 4.69 -24.69 1.09
N LEU A 37 5.71 -25.03 1.89
CA LEU A 37 6.71 -24.08 2.38
C LEU A 37 7.55 -23.47 1.25
N LEU A 38 7.74 -24.18 0.14
CA LEU A 38 8.45 -23.62 -1.02
C LEU A 38 7.50 -22.80 -1.90
N LEU A 39 6.33 -23.35 -2.22
CA LEU A 39 5.37 -22.70 -3.13
C LEU A 39 4.83 -21.39 -2.54
N MET A 40 4.43 -21.38 -1.27
CA MET A 40 3.91 -20.18 -0.62
C MET A 40 4.98 -19.13 -0.40
N LEU A 41 6.25 -19.54 -0.23
CA LEU A 41 7.36 -18.60 -0.15
C LEU A 41 7.58 -17.89 -1.48
N VAL A 42 7.45 -18.59 -2.61
CA VAL A 42 7.53 -17.97 -3.94
C VAL A 42 6.29 -17.09 -4.19
N LEU A 43 5.10 -17.58 -3.87
CA LEU A 43 3.84 -16.84 -4.06
C LEU A 43 3.77 -15.56 -3.20
N SER A 44 4.43 -15.51 -2.04
CA SER A 44 4.45 -14.28 -1.22
C SER A 44 5.15 -13.12 -1.93
N PHE A 45 6.07 -13.40 -2.87
CA PHE A 45 6.67 -12.42 -3.77
C PHE A 45 5.84 -12.22 -5.05
N SER A 46 5.33 -13.31 -5.64
CA SER A 46 4.55 -13.23 -6.87
C SER A 46 3.28 -12.40 -6.71
N ILE A 47 2.51 -12.60 -5.64
CA ILE A 47 1.19 -11.93 -5.46
C ILE A 47 1.32 -10.40 -5.44
N PRO A 48 2.19 -9.77 -4.62
CA PRO A 48 2.36 -8.32 -4.66
C PRO A 48 3.01 -7.80 -5.94
N ALA A 49 3.73 -8.65 -6.69
CA ALA A 49 4.35 -8.31 -7.96
C ALA A 49 3.34 -8.33 -9.13
N LEU A 50 2.25 -9.09 -9.00
CA LEU A 50 1.19 -9.12 -10.00
C LEU A 50 0.53 -7.73 -10.07
N THR A 51 0.50 -7.20 -11.28
CA THR A 51 -0.26 -6.01 -11.62
C THR A 51 -1.45 -6.43 -12.47
N ILE A 52 -2.67 -6.26 -11.96
CA ILE A 52 -3.86 -6.43 -12.79
C ILE A 52 -4.11 -5.09 -13.48
N GLU A 53 -3.99 -5.12 -14.79
CA GLU A 53 -4.30 -3.99 -15.66
C GLU A 53 -5.80 -3.97 -15.93
N SER A 54 -6.54 -3.10 -15.23
CA SER A 54 -7.95 -2.86 -15.56
C SER A 54 -7.99 -1.85 -16.71
N ARG A 55 -8.26 -2.33 -17.93
CA ARG A 55 -8.43 -1.49 -19.10
C ARG A 55 -9.84 -0.90 -19.09
N HIS A 56 -9.91 0.42 -18.90
CA HIS A 56 -11.14 1.18 -19.18
C HIS A 56 -10.89 2.00 -20.45
N GLU A 57 -11.70 1.73 -21.48
CA GLU A 57 -11.68 2.50 -22.71
C GLU A 57 -12.38 3.84 -22.45
N VAL A 58 -11.60 4.92 -22.41
CA VAL A 58 -12.13 6.28 -22.29
C VAL A 58 -11.89 6.97 -23.63
N LEU A 59 -12.97 7.33 -24.34
CA LEU A 59 -12.93 8.20 -25.50
C LEU A 59 -12.40 9.57 -25.06
N ARG A 60 -11.13 9.87 -25.35
CA ARG A 60 -10.54 11.18 -25.08
C ARG A 60 -10.88 12.13 -26.23
N SER A 61 -11.67 13.15 -25.92
CA SER A 61 -11.53 14.46 -26.56
C SER A 61 -10.17 15.04 -26.14
N ASN A 62 -9.45 15.67 -27.07
CA ASN A 62 -8.13 16.24 -26.82
C ASN A 62 -8.13 17.27 -25.67
N GLN A 63 -7.05 17.25 -24.88
CA GLN A 63 -6.65 18.13 -23.75
C GLN A 63 -7.42 17.95 -22.42
N GLU A 64 -6.81 17.98 -21.23
CA GLU A 64 -5.61 18.67 -20.74
C GLU A 64 -4.75 17.78 -19.82
N VAL A 65 -3.45 18.09 -19.74
CA VAL A 65 -2.51 17.59 -18.73
C VAL A 65 -3.08 17.91 -17.33
N PRO A 66 -3.10 16.96 -16.37
CA PRO A 66 -3.57 17.27 -15.03
C PRO A 66 -2.63 18.29 -14.39
N ALA A 67 -3.14 19.47 -14.06
CA ALA A 67 -2.49 20.38 -13.13
C ALA A 67 -2.21 19.59 -11.84
N LYS A 68 -0.92 19.45 -11.49
CA LYS A 68 -0.52 19.02 -10.15
C LYS A 68 -0.99 20.10 -9.19
N ILE A 69 -2.12 19.85 -8.54
CA ILE A 69 -2.58 20.63 -7.40
C ILE A 69 -1.48 20.52 -6.35
N GLY A 70 -0.99 21.67 -5.88
CA GLY A 70 0.09 21.77 -4.90
C GLY A 70 -0.37 21.35 -3.51
N TYR A 71 -0.65 20.06 -3.31
CA TYR A 71 -0.53 19.49 -1.98
C TYR A 71 0.94 19.19 -1.76
N SER A 72 1.51 19.76 -0.71
CA SER A 72 2.74 19.26 -0.11
C SER A 72 2.54 17.77 0.16
N ASN A 73 3.13 16.95 -0.71
CA ASN A 73 3.41 15.56 -0.39
C ASN A 73 4.55 15.58 0.62
N ASP A 74 4.24 15.86 1.89
CA ASP A 74 5.01 15.34 3.01
C ASP A 74 4.06 15.21 4.21
N GLY A 75 3.72 13.96 4.51
CA GLY A 75 2.95 13.61 5.69
C GLY A 75 3.80 13.78 6.95
N PHE A 76 3.15 14.26 8.02
CA PHE A 76 3.57 14.15 9.41
C PHE A 76 4.98 14.69 9.74
N THR A 77 5.09 15.99 10.02
CA THR A 77 5.57 16.47 11.33
C THR A 77 5.18 17.93 11.54
N GLU A 78 4.63 18.22 12.73
CA GLU A 78 4.72 19.55 13.30
C GLU A 78 6.17 19.79 13.72
N GLN A 79 6.76 20.93 13.35
CA GLN A 79 7.72 21.61 14.22
C GLN A 79 7.89 23.08 13.83
N ASP A 80 7.98 23.90 14.88
CA ASP A 80 8.15 25.35 14.83
C ASP A 80 9.46 25.78 14.15
N ILE A 81 9.41 26.96 13.51
CA ILE A 81 10.60 27.67 13.06
C ILE A 81 11.34 28.21 14.28
N GLU A 82 12.64 27.92 14.39
CA GLU A 82 13.60 28.93 14.88
C GLU A 82 14.70 29.17 13.84
N ALA A 83 15.18 30.41 13.86
CA ALA A 83 15.77 31.21 12.79
C ALA A 83 17.12 30.74 12.18
N GLU A 84 17.23 31.06 10.89
CA GLU A 84 18.38 31.56 10.10
C GLU A 84 19.82 31.19 10.50
N GLY A 85 20.52 30.53 9.57
CA GLY A 85 21.97 30.67 9.44
C GLY A 85 22.67 29.58 8.63
N GLY A 86 22.88 29.82 7.33
CA GLY A 86 24.09 29.34 6.65
C GLY A 86 23.97 28.13 5.70
N SER A 87 24.45 28.37 4.48
CA SER A 87 24.91 27.42 3.45
C SER A 87 23.83 26.57 2.75
N ALA A 88 24.03 26.35 1.44
CA ALA A 88 23.21 25.47 0.62
C ALA A 88 23.27 24.04 1.18
N GLU A 89 22.32 23.69 2.04
CA GLU A 89 22.15 22.33 2.49
C GLU A 89 21.68 21.49 1.30
N VAL A 90 22.52 20.53 0.91
CA VAL A 90 22.11 19.39 0.10
C VAL A 90 20.96 18.72 0.84
N THR A 91 19.73 18.96 0.42
CA THR A 91 18.56 18.27 0.97
C THR A 91 18.69 16.80 0.60
N VAL A 92 19.23 16.01 1.53
CA VAL A 92 19.45 14.59 1.34
C VAL A 92 18.08 13.92 1.18
N ASN A 93 17.83 13.34 0.01
CA ASN A 93 16.62 12.58 -0.23
C ASN A 93 16.65 11.28 0.59
N TRP A 94 16.05 11.30 1.78
CA TRP A 94 16.02 10.17 2.70
C TRP A 94 15.45 8.89 2.09
N ASN A 95 14.53 8.99 1.12
CA ASN A 95 13.99 7.82 0.42
C ASN A 95 15.05 7.12 -0.44
N GLU A 96 15.91 7.89 -1.10
CA GLU A 96 17.04 7.34 -1.86
C GLU A 96 18.09 6.77 -0.93
N VAL A 97 18.44 7.49 0.15
CA VAL A 97 19.40 7.00 1.16
C VAL A 97 18.94 5.69 1.77
N ILE A 98 17.69 5.58 2.22
CA ILE A 98 17.14 4.34 2.78
C ILE A 98 17.18 3.21 1.74
N THR A 99 16.90 3.53 0.48
CA THR A 99 16.95 2.54 -0.61
C THR A 99 18.38 2.04 -0.84
N TYR A 100 19.37 2.94 -0.89
CA TYR A 100 20.78 2.57 -1.02
C TYR A 100 21.28 1.77 0.17
N VAL A 101 20.97 2.21 1.40
CA VAL A 101 21.30 1.50 2.64
C VAL A 101 20.73 0.08 2.61
N TYR A 102 19.48 -0.07 2.20
CA TYR A 102 18.84 -1.38 2.09
C TYR A 102 19.60 -2.30 1.09
N TYR A 103 19.96 -1.79 -0.09
CA TYR A 103 20.72 -2.57 -1.07
C TYR A 103 22.14 -2.89 -0.60
N SER A 104 22.80 -1.99 0.13
CA SER A 104 24.11 -2.24 0.74
C SER A 104 24.05 -3.37 1.77
N ILE A 105 23.04 -3.37 2.64
CA ILE A 105 22.81 -4.44 3.63
C ILE A 105 22.52 -5.77 2.93
N LEU A 106 21.66 -5.75 1.91
CA LEU A 106 21.33 -6.93 1.10
C LEU A 106 22.58 -7.50 0.43
N ALA A 107 23.40 -6.66 -0.20
CA ALA A 107 24.64 -7.07 -0.85
C ALA A 107 25.62 -7.68 0.16
N PHE A 108 25.74 -7.09 1.36
CA PHE A 108 26.55 -7.64 2.45
C PHE A 108 26.09 -9.05 2.85
N PHE A 109 24.79 -9.28 3.04
CA PHE A 109 24.27 -10.61 3.39
C PHE A 109 24.50 -11.65 2.29
N ILE A 110 24.30 -11.27 1.03
CA ILE A 110 24.55 -12.15 -0.12
C ILE A 110 26.04 -12.50 -0.20
N LEU A 111 26.93 -11.50 -0.11
CA LEU A 111 28.38 -11.72 -0.14
C LEU A 111 28.85 -12.61 1.03
N ARG A 112 28.35 -12.34 2.24
CA ARG A 112 28.63 -13.14 3.43
C ARG A 112 28.20 -14.60 3.23
N MET A 113 27.03 -14.84 2.63
CA MET A 113 26.55 -16.19 2.34
C MET A 113 27.50 -16.94 1.39
N PHE A 114 27.91 -16.32 0.28
CA PHE A 114 28.85 -16.91 -0.66
C PHE A 114 30.24 -17.14 -0.05
N PHE A 115 30.73 -16.18 0.74
CA PHE A 115 32.00 -16.30 1.44
C PHE A 115 32.00 -17.48 2.42
N MET A 116 30.94 -17.62 3.21
CA MET A 116 30.78 -18.74 4.15
C MET A 116 30.76 -20.09 3.41
N MET A 117 30.05 -20.16 2.28
CA MET A 117 29.99 -21.37 1.45
C MET A 117 31.36 -21.71 0.83
N ALA A 118 32.09 -20.70 0.35
CA ALA A 118 33.45 -20.87 -0.18
C ALA A 118 34.42 -21.33 0.90
N ARG A 119 34.32 -20.78 2.12
CA ARG A 119 35.13 -21.21 3.28
C ARG A 119 34.91 -22.68 3.61
N ILE A 120 33.65 -23.14 3.68
CA ILE A 120 33.32 -24.55 3.91
C ILE A 120 33.88 -25.41 2.77
N ARG A 121 33.70 -25.00 1.51
CA ARG A 121 34.23 -25.73 0.34
C ARG A 121 35.75 -25.86 0.41
N PHE A 122 36.46 -24.81 0.81
CA PHE A 122 37.92 -24.83 0.95
C PHE A 122 38.39 -25.72 2.09
N GLN A 123 37.69 -25.74 3.23
CA GLN A 123 37.98 -26.66 4.34
C GLN A 123 37.81 -28.13 3.93
N LEU A 124 36.76 -28.44 3.14
CA LEU A 124 36.47 -29.80 2.71
C LEU A 124 37.45 -30.33 1.65
N ARG A 125 38.08 -29.48 0.84
CA ARG A 125 39.10 -29.89 -0.15
C ARG A 125 40.33 -30.56 0.47
N LYS A 126 40.58 -30.37 1.76
CA LYS A 126 41.75 -30.91 2.47
C LYS A 126 41.53 -32.31 3.07
N GLN A 127 40.32 -32.86 2.95
CA GLN A 127 39.92 -34.11 3.61
C GLN A 127 40.02 -35.33 2.68
N VAL A 128 40.16 -36.51 3.27
CA VAL A 128 40.27 -37.78 2.53
C VAL A 128 38.92 -38.14 1.92
N THR A 129 38.93 -38.49 0.64
CA THR A 129 37.72 -38.78 -0.14
C THR A 129 37.71 -40.24 -0.59
N ASP A 130 36.54 -40.86 -0.64
CA ASP A 130 36.35 -42.20 -1.20
C ASP A 130 36.56 -42.22 -2.74
N ARG A 131 36.70 -43.41 -3.34
CA ARG A 131 37.00 -43.63 -4.78
C ARG A 131 36.04 -42.88 -5.72
N ASP A 132 34.77 -42.72 -5.33
CA ASP A 132 33.72 -42.07 -6.12
C ASP A 132 33.49 -40.59 -5.76
N GLY A 133 34.31 -39.97 -4.90
CA GLY A 133 34.17 -38.54 -4.60
C GLY A 133 32.98 -38.13 -3.73
N THR A 134 32.10 -39.09 -3.43
CA THR A 134 30.75 -38.85 -2.87
C THR A 134 30.72 -38.88 -1.34
N ILE A 135 31.60 -39.67 -0.71
CA ILE A 135 31.72 -39.75 0.75
C ILE A 135 33.08 -39.17 1.15
N LEU A 136 33.07 -38.19 2.06
CA LEU A 136 34.26 -37.65 2.71
C LEU A 136 34.31 -38.10 4.16
N LEU A 137 35.42 -38.75 4.51
CA LEU A 137 35.70 -39.17 5.87
C LEU A 137 36.52 -38.09 6.54
N VAL A 138 36.00 -37.57 7.65
CA VAL A 138 36.63 -36.49 8.41
C VAL A 138 36.99 -36.98 9.80
N ASN A 139 38.13 -36.51 10.31
CA ASN A 139 38.61 -36.84 11.65
C ASN A 139 37.62 -36.37 12.74
N SER A 140 37.57 -37.10 13.86
CA SER A 140 36.77 -36.82 15.04
C SER A 140 37.10 -35.47 15.72
N GLN A 141 38.20 -34.80 15.39
CA GLN A 141 38.51 -33.47 15.94
C GLN A 141 37.98 -32.31 15.08
N SER A 142 37.29 -32.60 13.98
CA SER A 142 36.74 -31.57 13.10
C SER A 142 35.45 -30.94 13.66
N ASP A 143 35.26 -29.65 13.36
CA ASP A 143 34.05 -28.91 13.72
C ASP A 143 32.82 -29.31 12.87
N ILE A 144 33.03 -29.90 11.69
CA ILE A 144 31.98 -30.25 10.73
C ILE A 144 31.92 -31.77 10.58
N LYS A 145 30.86 -32.38 11.12
CA LYS A 145 30.66 -33.84 11.12
C LYS A 145 29.22 -34.20 10.77
N ASN A 146 29.04 -35.41 10.25
CA ASN A 146 27.74 -36.08 10.07
C ASN A 146 26.71 -35.16 9.40
N CYS A 147 27.08 -34.65 8.24
CA CYS A 147 26.25 -33.72 7.48
C CYS A 147 26.47 -33.89 5.97
N SER A 148 25.59 -33.30 5.18
CA SER A 148 25.64 -33.32 3.72
C SER A 148 25.89 -31.91 3.19
N PHE A 149 26.78 -31.83 2.20
CA PHE A 149 27.12 -30.58 1.53
C PHE A 149 27.21 -30.80 0.02
N PHE A 150 26.32 -30.17 -0.74
CA PHE A 150 26.14 -30.41 -2.18
C PHE A 150 25.92 -31.89 -2.49
N ASN A 151 26.82 -32.51 -3.26
CA ASN A 151 26.78 -33.91 -3.66
C ASN A 151 27.71 -34.78 -2.80
N GLN A 152 28.13 -34.27 -1.64
CA GLN A 152 29.10 -34.90 -0.77
C GLN A 152 28.49 -35.17 0.60
N ILE A 153 28.76 -36.36 1.14
CA ILE A 153 28.34 -36.80 2.46
C ILE A 153 29.57 -36.81 3.36
N ILE A 154 29.50 -36.08 4.47
CA ILE A 154 30.61 -35.88 5.41
C ILE A 154 30.33 -36.71 6.66
N ILE A 155 31.23 -37.63 7.00
CA ILE A 155 31.02 -38.60 8.08
C ILE A 155 32.23 -38.64 9.00
N ASP A 156 31.95 -38.73 10.31
CA ASP A 156 32.97 -38.95 11.32
C ASP A 156 33.60 -40.35 11.16
N SER A 157 34.92 -40.39 10.99
CA SER A 157 35.67 -41.64 10.84
C SER A 157 35.64 -42.53 12.10
N SER A 158 35.30 -41.98 13.27
CA SER A 158 35.23 -42.73 14.54
C SER A 158 33.97 -43.59 14.72
N LEU A 159 32.91 -43.38 13.93
CA LEU A 159 31.65 -44.11 14.11
C LEU A 159 31.77 -45.61 13.77
N PRO A 160 31.04 -46.49 14.49
CA PRO A 160 30.91 -47.90 14.14
C PRO A 160 30.31 -48.12 12.75
N PHE A 161 30.60 -49.26 12.11
CA PHE A 161 30.16 -49.54 10.73
C PHE A 161 28.63 -49.48 10.56
N GLU A 162 27.87 -50.07 11.50
CA GLU A 162 26.40 -50.06 11.45
C GLU A 162 25.82 -48.65 11.63
N GLU A 163 26.39 -47.85 12.53
CA GLU A 163 25.97 -46.46 12.73
C GLU A 163 26.31 -45.59 11.51
N LYS A 164 27.51 -45.76 10.94
CA LYS A 164 27.92 -45.10 9.70
C LYS A 164 26.93 -45.38 8.58
N LYS A 165 26.50 -46.63 8.40
CA LYS A 165 25.54 -47.02 7.36
C LYS A 165 24.21 -46.28 7.51
N LEU A 166 23.73 -46.10 8.74
CA LEU A 166 22.51 -45.34 9.03
C LEU A 166 22.68 -43.84 8.78
N VAL A 167 23.82 -43.26 9.18
CA VAL A 167 24.15 -41.84 8.90
C VAL A 167 24.28 -41.60 7.40
N VAL A 168 25.01 -42.45 6.65
CA VAL A 168 25.10 -42.38 5.18
C VAL A 168 23.69 -42.39 4.59
N LYS A 169 22.82 -43.30 5.04
CA LYS A 169 21.46 -43.41 4.51
C LYS A 169 20.65 -42.13 4.75
N HIS A 170 20.77 -41.53 5.94
CA HIS A 170 20.11 -40.27 6.28
C HIS A 170 20.64 -39.11 5.41
N GLU A 171 21.96 -38.91 5.38
CA GLU A 171 22.58 -37.81 4.61
C GLU A 171 22.35 -37.95 3.10
N MET A 172 22.30 -39.18 2.60
CA MET A 172 21.97 -39.47 1.20
C MET A 172 20.57 -38.95 0.83
N VAL A 173 19.62 -38.89 1.77
CA VAL A 173 18.30 -38.31 1.49
C VAL A 173 18.41 -36.82 1.19
N HIS A 174 19.24 -36.07 1.93
CA HIS A 174 19.44 -34.65 1.68
C HIS A 174 20.07 -34.38 0.32
N VAL A 175 21.02 -35.21 -0.08
CA VAL A 175 21.65 -35.14 -1.41
C VAL A 175 20.64 -35.48 -2.51
N LYS A 176 19.98 -36.65 -2.42
CA LYS A 176 19.02 -37.12 -3.44
C LYS A 176 17.82 -36.20 -3.63
N GLN A 177 17.34 -35.59 -2.54
CA GLN A 177 16.20 -34.67 -2.58
C GLN A 177 16.60 -33.20 -2.80
N LEU A 178 17.90 -32.92 -2.99
CA LEU A 178 18.43 -31.58 -3.27
C LEU A 178 18.06 -30.54 -2.20
N HIS A 179 18.08 -30.93 -0.91
CA HIS A 179 17.74 -30.03 0.21
C HIS A 179 18.62 -28.78 0.28
N ILE A 180 19.80 -28.81 -0.33
CA ILE A 180 20.67 -27.63 -0.47
C ILE A 180 20.02 -26.49 -1.28
N LEU A 181 19.23 -26.81 -2.31
CA LEU A 181 18.56 -25.78 -3.13
C LEU A 181 17.50 -25.05 -2.31
N ASP A 182 16.71 -25.80 -1.54
CA ASP A 182 15.74 -25.25 -0.60
C ASP A 182 16.42 -24.34 0.43
N LYS A 183 17.54 -24.79 1.03
CA LYS A 183 18.31 -23.99 2.00
C LYS A 183 18.90 -22.72 1.37
N LEU A 184 19.39 -22.80 0.13
CA LEU A 184 19.89 -21.63 -0.62
C LEU A 184 18.76 -20.62 -0.87
N LEU A 185 17.60 -21.09 -1.35
CA LEU A 185 16.43 -20.26 -1.61
C LEU A 185 16.00 -19.53 -0.33
N VAL A 186 15.87 -20.25 0.78
CA VAL A 186 15.44 -19.65 2.05
C VAL A 186 16.47 -18.66 2.59
N ASN A 187 17.77 -18.96 2.48
CA ASN A 187 18.81 -18.02 2.88
C ASN A 187 18.83 -16.76 2.02
N LEU A 188 18.58 -16.88 0.71
CA LEU A 188 18.40 -15.74 -0.19
C LEU A 188 17.19 -14.90 0.23
N VAL A 189 16.04 -15.54 0.47
CA VAL A 189 14.84 -14.83 0.92
C VAL A 189 15.03 -14.21 2.31
N THR A 190 15.78 -14.87 3.20
CA THR A 190 16.15 -14.33 4.52
C THR A 190 17.04 -13.10 4.39
N ALA A 191 17.94 -13.06 3.39
CA ALA A 191 18.74 -11.87 3.12
C ALA A 191 17.89 -10.71 2.61
N ILE A 192 16.88 -10.99 1.77
CA ILE A 192 15.93 -9.98 1.29
C ILE A 192 15.04 -9.49 2.44
N LEU A 193 14.43 -10.40 3.18
CA LEU A 193 13.49 -10.09 4.28
C LEU A 193 14.18 -10.08 5.64
N TRP A 194 15.42 -9.60 5.73
CA TRP A 194 16.23 -9.67 6.95
C TRP A 194 15.58 -8.97 8.16
N PHE A 195 14.75 -7.96 7.90
CA PHE A 195 14.02 -7.22 8.93
C PHE A 195 12.75 -7.96 9.40
N ASN A 196 12.29 -8.98 8.69
CA ASN A 196 11.07 -9.72 9.00
C ASN A 196 11.38 -10.93 9.90
N PRO A 197 10.97 -10.96 11.18
CA PRO A 197 11.28 -12.07 12.08
C PRO A 197 10.68 -13.41 11.62
N VAL A 198 9.59 -13.39 10.86
CA VAL A 198 8.88 -14.60 10.41
C VAL A 198 9.74 -15.47 9.49
N ILE A 199 10.63 -14.86 8.70
CA ILE A 199 11.46 -15.63 7.75
C ILE A 199 12.43 -16.58 8.48
N TYR A 200 12.86 -16.21 9.69
CA TYR A 200 13.72 -17.08 10.51
C TYR A 200 12.96 -18.30 11.04
N PHE A 201 11.68 -18.13 11.39
CA PHE A 201 10.81 -19.26 11.73
C PHE A 201 10.50 -20.13 10.51
N TRP A 202 10.34 -19.52 9.32
CA TRP A 202 10.19 -20.24 8.06
C TRP A 202 11.42 -21.10 7.74
N ARG A 203 12.62 -20.55 7.94
CA ARG A 203 13.88 -21.30 7.78
C ARG A 203 13.93 -22.52 8.69
N ASN A 204 13.65 -22.33 9.96
CA ASN A 204 13.61 -23.45 10.92
C ASN A 204 12.54 -24.49 10.53
N ALA A 205 11.40 -24.06 9.99
CA ALA A 205 10.36 -24.96 9.53
C ALA A 205 10.78 -25.84 8.35
N ILE A 206 11.51 -25.28 7.38
CA ILE A 206 12.07 -26.04 6.26
C ILE A 206 13.14 -27.01 6.76
N ASP A 207 14.05 -26.56 7.64
CA ASP A 207 15.07 -27.41 8.23
C ASP A 207 14.44 -28.61 8.96
N HIS A 208 13.44 -28.38 9.83
CA HIS A 208 12.73 -29.48 10.49
C HIS A 208 12.07 -30.44 9.51
N ASN A 209 11.44 -29.91 8.44
CA ASN A 209 10.77 -30.75 7.46
C ASN A 209 11.77 -31.63 6.68
N HIS A 210 12.97 -31.11 6.38
CA HIS A 210 14.05 -31.90 5.78
C HIS A 210 14.52 -33.02 6.70
N GLU A 211 14.74 -32.74 7.98
CA GLU A 211 15.10 -33.76 8.97
C GLU A 211 14.01 -34.84 9.08
N PHE A 212 12.73 -34.45 9.14
CA PHE A 212 11.62 -35.41 9.20
C PHE A 212 11.53 -36.30 7.95
N LEU A 213 11.85 -35.77 6.76
CA LEU A 213 11.92 -36.56 5.53
C LEU A 213 13.06 -37.58 5.59
N ALA A 214 14.24 -37.15 6.01
CA ALA A 214 15.41 -38.01 6.11
C ALA A 214 15.24 -39.10 7.20
N ASP A 215 14.66 -38.73 8.35
CA ASP A 215 14.29 -39.66 9.43
C ASP A 215 13.29 -40.71 8.93
N ARG A 216 12.25 -40.28 8.21
CA ARG A 216 11.22 -41.19 7.66
C ARG A 216 11.82 -42.20 6.69
N GLU A 217 12.64 -41.75 5.73
CA GLU A 217 13.23 -42.66 4.74
C GLU A 217 14.27 -43.61 5.35
N THR A 218 14.99 -43.18 6.39
CA THR A 218 15.94 -44.03 7.12
C THR A 218 15.22 -45.09 7.96
N SER A 219 14.13 -44.71 8.62
CA SER A 219 13.30 -45.61 9.44
C SER A 219 12.57 -46.71 8.67
N LYS A 220 12.55 -46.65 7.32
CA LYS A 220 12.04 -47.75 6.48
C LYS A 220 13.01 -48.94 6.40
N VAL A 221 14.30 -48.69 6.66
CA VAL A 221 15.37 -49.68 6.50
C VAL A 221 15.90 -50.16 7.86
N ALA A 222 15.70 -49.38 8.92
CA ALA A 222 16.20 -49.67 10.26
C ALA A 222 15.09 -49.60 11.31
N ASP A 223 15.26 -50.35 12.40
CA ASP A 223 14.33 -50.28 13.53
C ASP A 223 14.28 -48.87 14.13
N LYS A 224 13.06 -48.38 14.41
CA LYS A 224 12.83 -47.01 14.90
C LYS A 224 13.51 -46.74 16.24
N LYS A 225 13.65 -47.75 17.11
CA LYS A 225 14.29 -47.59 18.44
C LYS A 225 15.80 -47.46 18.29
N VAL A 226 16.41 -48.36 17.53
CA VAL A 226 17.86 -48.32 17.23
C VAL A 226 18.24 -46.99 16.57
N TYR A 227 17.43 -46.55 15.61
CA TYR A 227 17.65 -45.28 14.94
C TYR A 227 17.46 -44.07 15.87
N ALA A 228 16.43 -44.06 16.72
CA ALA A 228 16.22 -42.98 17.68
C ALA A 228 17.35 -42.89 18.73
N SER A 229 17.90 -44.02 19.18
CA SER A 229 19.07 -44.03 20.06
C SER A 229 20.31 -43.49 19.38
N LEU A 230 20.51 -43.79 18.09
CA LEU A 230 21.61 -43.22 17.31
C LEU A 230 21.47 -41.70 17.21
N LEU A 231 20.28 -41.19 16.89
CA LEU A 231 20.03 -39.74 16.83
C LEU A 231 20.30 -39.05 18.18
N LEU A 232 19.95 -39.71 19.29
CA LEU A 232 20.22 -39.19 20.63
C LEU A 232 21.73 -39.16 20.93
N ASN A 233 22.46 -40.24 20.61
CA ASN A 233 23.90 -40.32 20.82
C ASN A 233 24.67 -39.28 19.98
N LEU A 234 24.25 -39.05 18.73
CA LEU A 234 24.85 -38.04 17.86
C LEU A 234 24.56 -36.61 18.30
N ALA A 235 23.46 -36.37 19.01
CA ALA A 235 23.03 -35.04 19.44
C ALA A 235 23.60 -34.61 20.81
N MET A 236 24.14 -35.53 21.61
CA MET A 236 24.72 -35.24 22.93
C MET A 236 26.11 -34.61 22.77
N PRO A 237 26.31 -33.34 23.16
CA PRO A 237 27.64 -32.74 23.15
C PRO A 237 28.53 -33.41 24.21
N CYS A 238 29.82 -33.55 23.93
CA CYS A 238 30.80 -33.70 25.01
C CYS A 238 30.61 -32.58 26.05
N GLN A 239 30.58 -32.97 27.32
CA GLN A 239 30.47 -32.11 28.49
C GLN A 239 31.57 -31.04 28.49
N ASN A 240 31.25 -29.81 28.09
CA ASN A 240 32.04 -28.63 28.44
C ASN A 240 31.09 -27.46 28.69
N LEU A 241 31.09 -26.98 29.94
CA LEU A 241 30.02 -26.19 30.57
C LEU A 241 30.00 -24.70 30.18
N ALA A 242 30.64 -24.28 29.09
CA ALA A 242 30.83 -22.85 28.80
C ALA A 242 30.77 -22.47 27.32
N VAL A 243 30.13 -23.28 26.47
CA VAL A 243 29.84 -22.91 25.08
C VAL A 243 28.38 -23.24 24.82
N ASN A 244 27.60 -22.25 24.36
CA ASN A 244 26.26 -22.47 23.82
C ASN A 244 26.39 -23.31 22.55
N SER A 245 26.56 -24.62 22.75
CA SER A 245 26.81 -25.58 21.70
C SER A 245 25.54 -25.73 20.88
N PHE A 246 25.71 -25.53 19.59
CA PHE A 246 24.67 -25.33 18.58
C PHE A 246 23.93 -26.63 18.22
N SER A 247 23.53 -27.45 19.20
CA SER A 247 22.61 -28.59 19.01
C SER A 247 21.13 -28.13 18.94
N LYS A 248 20.88 -26.97 18.32
CA LYS A 248 19.55 -26.35 18.17
C LYS A 248 18.74 -26.99 17.04
N LEU A 249 18.59 -28.31 17.05
CA LEU A 249 17.44 -28.97 16.43
C LEU A 249 16.64 -29.59 17.59
N PRO A 250 15.32 -29.36 17.68
CA PRO A 250 14.50 -29.99 18.70
C PRO A 250 14.44 -31.49 18.40
N LEU A 251 15.43 -32.23 18.89
CA LEU A 251 15.53 -33.69 18.81
C LEU A 251 14.21 -34.33 19.28
N LYS A 252 13.60 -33.73 20.30
CA LYS A 252 12.25 -34.06 20.77
C LYS A 252 11.23 -34.12 19.62
N ASN A 253 11.19 -33.11 18.74
CA ASN A 253 10.22 -33.05 17.65
C ASN A 253 10.50 -34.11 16.57
N ARG A 254 11.78 -34.38 16.28
CA ARG A 254 12.20 -35.45 15.36
C ARG A 254 11.74 -36.82 15.85
N ILE A 255 12.06 -37.14 17.11
CA ILE A 255 11.64 -38.40 17.74
C ILE A 255 10.11 -38.47 17.81
N MET A 256 9.43 -37.41 18.23
CA MET A 256 7.97 -37.38 18.28
C MET A 256 7.33 -37.63 16.90
N MET A 257 7.87 -37.04 15.84
CA MET A 257 7.36 -37.23 14.48
C MET A 257 7.70 -38.61 13.89
N LEU A 258 8.81 -39.22 14.29
CA LEU A 258 9.21 -40.58 13.88
C LEU A 258 8.21 -41.66 14.34
N TYR A 259 7.64 -41.49 15.53
CA TYR A 259 6.65 -42.41 16.12
C TYR A 259 5.20 -42.02 15.84
N LYS A 260 4.96 -40.92 15.12
CA LYS A 260 3.60 -40.43 14.87
C LYS A 260 2.93 -41.18 13.72
N GLU A 261 1.75 -41.73 13.99
CA GLU A 261 0.96 -42.42 12.98
C GLU A 261 0.30 -41.45 11.97
N PRO A 262 0.32 -41.75 10.66
CA PRO A 262 -0.31 -40.92 9.64
C PRO A 262 -1.83 -41.08 9.62
N ASN A 263 -2.60 -40.01 9.89
CA ASN A 263 -4.06 -40.03 9.77
C ASN A 263 -4.47 -39.48 8.39
N ALA A 264 -5.08 -40.33 7.55
CA ALA A 264 -4.98 -40.19 6.10
C ALA A 264 -6.01 -39.26 5.41
N LYS A 265 -7.21 -39.04 5.96
CA LYS A 265 -8.30 -38.32 5.23
C LYS A 265 -8.57 -36.92 5.77
N LEU A 266 -8.89 -36.78 7.05
CA LEU A 266 -9.28 -35.49 7.63
C LEU A 266 -8.11 -34.49 7.66
N GLN A 267 -6.88 -34.97 7.87
CA GLN A 267 -5.68 -34.11 7.87
C GLN A 267 -5.30 -33.63 6.45
N LYS A 268 -5.61 -34.39 5.41
CA LYS A 268 -5.39 -33.93 4.02
C LYS A 268 -6.39 -32.84 3.63
N LEU A 269 -7.62 -32.89 4.16
CA LEU A 269 -8.63 -31.85 3.93
C LEU A 269 -8.20 -30.48 4.48
N ALA A 270 -7.39 -30.46 5.54
CA ALA A 270 -6.87 -29.20 6.11
C ALA A 270 -6.00 -28.40 5.13
N TYR A 271 -5.45 -29.00 4.07
CA TYR A 271 -4.75 -28.26 3.01
C TYR A 271 -5.72 -27.44 2.14
N LEU A 272 -7.03 -27.70 2.15
CA LEU A 272 -8.00 -26.82 1.49
C LEU A 272 -8.10 -25.44 2.15
N ALA A 273 -7.68 -25.31 3.42
CA ALA A 273 -7.62 -24.01 4.11
C ALA A 273 -6.64 -23.02 3.44
N ILE A 274 -5.77 -23.50 2.55
CA ILE A 274 -4.84 -22.67 1.77
C ILE A 274 -5.60 -21.81 0.75
N ILE A 275 -6.68 -22.35 0.16
CA ILE A 275 -7.44 -21.69 -0.91
C ILE A 275 -8.03 -20.34 -0.46
N PRO A 276 -8.81 -20.25 0.64
CA PRO A 276 -9.38 -18.96 1.06
C PRO A 276 -8.29 -17.96 1.46
N VAL A 277 -7.21 -18.41 2.10
CA VAL A 277 -6.09 -17.54 2.49
C VAL A 277 -5.38 -16.98 1.27
N LEU A 278 -5.16 -17.81 0.25
CA LEU A 278 -4.59 -17.39 -1.02
C LEU A 278 -5.49 -16.36 -1.72
N MET A 279 -6.81 -16.60 -1.75
CA MET A 279 -7.79 -15.67 -2.31
C MET A 279 -7.77 -14.31 -1.59
N ILE A 280 -7.73 -14.31 -0.26
CA ILE A 280 -7.62 -13.09 0.55
C ILE A 280 -6.32 -12.32 0.22
N CYS A 281 -5.18 -13.02 0.15
CA CYS A 281 -3.90 -12.40 -0.24
C CYS A 281 -3.97 -11.79 -1.64
N CYS A 282 -4.54 -12.51 -2.60
CA CYS A 282 -4.71 -12.02 -3.97
C CYS A 282 -5.58 -10.77 -4.01
N MET A 283 -6.73 -10.76 -3.32
CA MET A 283 -7.62 -9.59 -3.29
C MET A 283 -6.97 -8.37 -2.61
N ALA A 284 -6.22 -8.59 -1.53
CA ALA A 284 -5.65 -7.51 -0.72
C ALA A 284 -4.36 -6.92 -1.30
N PHE A 285 -3.49 -7.73 -1.91
CA PHE A 285 -2.12 -7.32 -2.22
C PHE A 285 -1.80 -7.19 -3.71
N ILE A 286 -2.63 -7.74 -4.62
CA ILE A 286 -2.43 -7.55 -6.06
C ILE A 286 -2.57 -6.08 -6.40
N ASN A 287 -1.56 -5.55 -7.09
CA ASN A 287 -1.52 -4.15 -7.45
C ASN A 287 -2.47 -3.90 -8.64
N ARG A 288 -3.42 -2.98 -8.51
CA ARG A 288 -4.31 -2.62 -9.62
C ARG A 288 -3.72 -1.41 -10.34
N LYS A 289 -3.29 -1.62 -11.58
CA LYS A 289 -2.78 -0.56 -12.44
C LYS A 289 -3.86 -0.21 -13.45
N GLU A 290 -4.50 0.93 -13.30
CA GLU A 290 -5.46 1.39 -14.29
C GLU A 290 -4.69 1.88 -15.51
N ILE A 291 -4.90 1.22 -16.66
CA ILE A 291 -4.34 1.65 -17.94
C ILE A 291 -5.47 2.19 -18.78
N ILE A 292 -5.43 3.49 -19.02
CA ILE A 292 -6.32 4.18 -19.94
C ILE A 292 -5.76 3.91 -21.34
N VAL A 293 -6.42 3.06 -22.13
CA VAL A 293 -6.05 2.82 -23.53
C VAL A 293 -6.71 3.89 -24.37
N GLU A 294 -5.91 4.80 -24.91
CA GLU A 294 -6.38 5.88 -25.78
C GLU A 294 -6.52 5.36 -27.20
N LYS A 295 -7.76 5.23 -27.69
CA LYS A 295 -8.04 4.93 -29.10
C LYS A 295 -8.15 6.25 -29.85
N ALA A 296 -7.11 6.61 -30.60
CA ALA A 296 -7.18 7.71 -31.56
C ALA A 296 -8.16 7.35 -32.67
N LEU A 297 -9.14 8.22 -32.94
CA LEU A 297 -9.96 8.14 -34.15
C LEU A 297 -9.03 8.39 -35.35
N ALA A 298 -8.90 7.41 -36.24
CA ALA A 298 -8.19 7.55 -37.49
C ALA A 298 -8.87 8.64 -38.34
N THR A 299 -8.17 9.74 -38.59
CA THR A 299 -8.63 10.83 -39.46
C THR A 299 -8.50 10.38 -40.91
N ASN A 300 -9.58 9.90 -41.53
CA ASN A 300 -9.67 9.88 -42.98
C ASN A 300 -10.00 11.29 -43.45
N GLN A 301 -9.03 11.92 -44.11
CA GLN A 301 -9.25 13.12 -44.91
C GLN A 301 -10.15 12.76 -46.09
N THR A 302 -11.34 13.34 -46.15
CA THR A 302 -12.00 13.64 -47.43
C THR A 302 -12.87 14.87 -47.25
N SER A 303 -12.63 15.82 -48.14
CA SER A 303 -13.26 17.12 -48.25
C SER A 303 -14.76 17.01 -48.53
N ALA A 304 -15.46 18.09 -48.16
CA ALA A 304 -16.81 18.51 -48.55
C ALA A 304 -17.93 18.33 -47.50
N ASP A 305 -18.61 19.46 -47.32
CA ASP A 305 -19.86 19.75 -46.64
C ASP A 305 -19.89 19.97 -45.11
N ALA A 306 -20.53 21.10 -44.79
CA ALA A 306 -20.61 21.79 -43.50
C ALA A 306 -20.99 20.89 -42.30
N PRO A 307 -20.53 21.22 -41.08
CA PRO A 307 -20.73 20.36 -39.92
C PRO A 307 -22.20 20.28 -39.52
N LYS A 308 -22.80 19.10 -39.67
CA LYS A 308 -23.99 18.71 -38.91
C LYS A 308 -23.61 18.64 -37.43
N LYS A 309 -24.33 19.41 -36.63
CA LYS A 309 -24.24 19.49 -35.16
C LYS A 309 -24.30 18.09 -34.51
N PRO A 310 -23.45 17.76 -33.52
CA PRO A 310 -23.65 16.58 -32.69
C PRO A 310 -24.90 16.78 -31.82
N ASN A 311 -25.64 15.69 -31.57
CA ASN A 311 -26.86 15.66 -30.76
C ASN A 311 -26.59 16.19 -29.33
N VAL A 312 -26.90 17.47 -29.14
CA VAL A 312 -27.14 18.10 -27.85
C VAL A 312 -28.45 17.51 -27.32
N TYR A 313 -28.40 16.88 -26.14
CA TYR A 313 -29.63 16.62 -25.38
C TYR A 313 -30.32 17.97 -25.17
N ALA A 314 -31.48 18.17 -25.79
CA ALA A 314 -32.25 19.39 -25.69
C ALA A 314 -32.69 19.60 -24.23
N LEU A 315 -32.04 20.56 -23.56
CA LEU A 315 -32.51 21.18 -22.33
C LEU A 315 -33.69 22.09 -22.67
N ASN A 316 -34.88 21.50 -22.78
CA ASN A 316 -36.14 22.22 -23.02
C ASN A 316 -36.81 22.71 -21.72
N TYR A 317 -36.02 23.12 -20.74
CA TYR A 317 -36.51 23.96 -19.64
C TYR A 317 -35.42 24.97 -19.33
N LEU A 318 -35.78 26.26 -19.43
CA LEU A 318 -35.10 27.48 -18.92
C LEU A 318 -35.05 28.58 -19.99
N LYS A 319 -36.22 29.11 -20.33
CA LYS A 319 -36.37 30.54 -20.59
C LYS A 319 -37.23 31.12 -19.47
N SER A 320 -36.57 31.55 -18.40
CA SER A 320 -37.13 32.57 -17.52
C SER A 320 -35.98 33.41 -16.98
N SER A 321 -35.94 34.67 -17.36
CA SER A 321 -35.15 35.69 -16.69
C SER A 321 -35.59 35.72 -15.21
N ILE A 322 -34.70 35.30 -14.31
CA ILE A 322 -34.99 35.23 -12.88
C ILE A 322 -35.04 36.66 -12.34
N VAL A 323 -36.23 37.11 -12.00
CA VAL A 323 -36.45 38.22 -11.05
C VAL A 323 -36.50 37.60 -9.66
N VAL A 324 -35.61 38.04 -8.77
CA VAL A 324 -35.55 37.57 -7.38
C VAL A 324 -36.83 38.00 -6.66
N ASN A 325 -37.60 37.04 -6.13
CA ASN A 325 -38.84 37.30 -5.39
C ASN A 325 -38.52 37.60 -3.91
N PRO A 326 -38.74 38.82 -3.41
CA PRO A 326 -38.46 39.19 -2.01
C PRO A 326 -39.45 38.60 -0.99
N LYS A 327 -40.44 37.79 -1.42
CA LYS A 327 -41.45 37.15 -0.56
C LYS A 327 -41.44 35.62 -0.64
N ALA A 328 -40.33 34.98 -1.00
CA ALA A 328 -40.25 33.52 -1.07
C ALA A 328 -40.48 32.89 0.33
N ARG A 329 -41.47 31.99 0.44
CA ARG A 329 -41.70 31.16 1.64
C ARG A 329 -40.66 30.04 1.74
N ASN A 330 -40.47 29.51 2.96
CA ASN A 330 -39.47 28.49 3.33
C ASN A 330 -39.40 27.36 2.30
N ALA A 331 -38.16 27.02 1.93
CA ALA A 331 -37.86 26.20 0.76
C ALA A 331 -38.00 24.68 0.98
N PHE A 332 -38.37 24.21 2.18
CA PHE A 332 -38.31 22.78 2.54
C PHE A 332 -39.46 22.37 3.46
N ASP A 333 -40.19 21.33 3.05
CA ASP A 333 -41.09 20.54 3.90
C ASP A 333 -40.43 19.17 4.15
N GLU A 334 -40.38 18.79 5.43
CA GLU A 334 -40.11 17.46 6.04
C GLU A 334 -38.69 17.04 6.51
N VAL A 335 -37.55 17.63 6.10
CA VAL A 335 -36.27 17.59 6.87
C VAL A 335 -35.47 18.85 6.58
N GLU A 336 -35.06 19.60 7.61
CA GLU A 336 -34.24 20.82 7.46
C GLU A 336 -32.86 20.46 6.86
N PRO A 337 -32.51 20.90 5.63
CA PRO A 337 -31.23 20.54 5.03
C PRO A 337 -30.09 21.24 5.77
N VAL A 338 -29.08 20.46 6.13
CA VAL A 338 -27.89 20.94 6.86
C VAL A 338 -26.69 20.96 5.92
N LEU A 339 -26.10 22.13 5.73
CA LEU A 339 -24.87 22.32 4.95
C LEU A 339 -23.69 22.51 5.89
N VAL A 340 -22.74 21.59 5.88
CA VAL A 340 -21.48 21.74 6.61
C VAL A 340 -20.45 22.39 5.70
N ILE A 341 -19.80 23.44 6.17
CA ILE A 341 -18.83 24.21 5.39
C ILE A 341 -17.49 24.26 6.11
N ASP A 342 -16.46 23.85 5.39
CA ASP A 342 -15.09 23.92 5.86
C ASP A 342 -14.39 25.15 5.30
N ALA A 343 -13.82 25.95 6.20
CA ALA A 343 -12.86 26.99 5.83
C ALA A 343 -11.47 26.37 5.82
N GLY A 344 -10.91 26.16 4.62
CA GLY A 344 -9.60 25.58 4.42
C GLY A 344 -8.51 26.24 5.29
N HIS A 345 -7.52 25.45 5.70
CA HIS A 345 -6.39 25.89 6.55
C HIS A 345 -6.82 26.46 7.92
N GLY A 346 -6.00 27.29 8.57
CA GLY A 346 -6.31 27.95 9.84
C GLY A 346 -5.21 27.81 10.91
N GLY A 347 -5.10 28.80 11.79
CA GLY A 347 -4.09 28.86 12.85
C GLY A 347 -2.67 28.83 12.28
N LYS A 348 -1.88 27.84 12.69
CA LYS A 348 -0.50 27.62 12.20
C LYS A 348 -0.41 27.23 10.72
N ASP A 349 -1.47 26.67 10.17
CA ASP A 349 -1.55 26.39 8.74
C ASP A 349 -2.06 27.65 8.01
N GLY A 350 -1.11 28.46 7.53
CA GLY A 350 -1.39 29.66 6.75
C GLY A 350 -1.62 29.41 5.26
N ALA A 351 -1.24 28.23 4.77
CA ALA A 351 -1.04 27.92 3.35
C ALA A 351 -0.23 29.00 2.60
N VAL A 352 -0.63 29.34 1.38
CA VAL A 352 0.09 30.29 0.53
C VAL A 352 -0.34 31.74 0.82
N THR A 353 0.62 32.66 0.74
CA THR A 353 0.37 34.10 0.81
C THR A 353 0.04 34.63 -0.59
N ALA A 354 -1.08 35.36 -0.70
CA ALA A 354 -1.52 36.03 -1.92
C ALA A 354 -0.58 37.16 -2.34
N LEU A 355 -0.73 37.66 -3.57
CA LEU A 355 0.10 38.75 -4.12
C LEU A 355 0.02 40.06 -3.33
N ASP A 356 -1.04 40.27 -2.56
CA ASP A 356 -1.27 41.46 -1.73
C ASP A 356 -0.91 41.26 -0.24
N GLY A 357 -0.33 40.11 0.11
CA GLY A 357 0.11 39.78 1.46
C GLY A 357 -0.94 39.09 2.34
N GLN A 358 -2.17 38.91 1.87
CA GLN A 358 -3.19 38.14 2.60
C GLN A 358 -2.86 36.65 2.61
N LYS A 359 -3.19 35.95 3.70
CA LYS A 359 -3.03 34.49 3.76
C LYS A 359 -4.29 33.80 3.23
N GLU A 360 -4.12 32.67 2.55
CA GLU A 360 -5.24 31.88 2.03
C GLU A 360 -6.25 31.52 3.13
N LYS A 361 -5.78 31.15 4.32
CA LYS A 361 -6.64 30.82 5.47
C LYS A 361 -7.61 31.93 5.86
N ASP A 362 -7.24 33.20 5.66
CA ASP A 362 -8.02 34.37 6.03
C ASP A 362 -9.07 34.65 4.94
N LEU A 363 -8.68 34.50 3.67
CA LEU A 363 -9.58 34.54 2.51
C LEU A 363 -10.64 33.42 2.58
N ASN A 364 -10.23 32.20 2.94
CA ASN A 364 -11.13 31.06 3.16
C ASN A 364 -12.13 31.33 4.29
N LEU A 365 -11.65 31.84 5.43
CA LEU A 365 -12.51 32.17 6.57
C LEU A 365 -13.50 33.29 6.21
N ARG A 366 -13.05 34.33 5.50
CA ARG A 366 -13.90 35.42 5.02
C ARG A 366 -15.02 34.88 4.12
N ALA A 367 -14.68 34.09 3.10
CA ALA A 367 -15.64 33.54 2.16
C ALA A 367 -16.70 32.67 2.85
N VAL A 368 -16.29 31.81 3.79
CA VAL A 368 -17.19 30.94 4.53
C VAL A 368 -18.12 31.72 5.46
N ASN A 369 -17.63 32.78 6.11
CA ASN A 369 -18.47 33.66 6.93
C ASN A 369 -19.52 34.41 6.10
N ILE A 370 -19.15 34.92 4.93
CA ILE A 370 -20.09 35.55 3.99
C ILE A 370 -21.11 34.53 3.50
N LEU A 371 -20.68 33.31 3.17
CA LEU A 371 -21.59 32.25 2.76
C LEU A 371 -22.60 31.92 3.88
N LYS A 372 -22.15 31.79 5.13
CA LYS A 372 -23.04 31.58 6.29
C LYS A 372 -24.05 32.72 6.45
N GLU A 373 -23.62 33.97 6.29
CA GLU A 373 -24.50 35.14 6.35
C GLU A 373 -25.59 35.09 5.26
N GLU A 374 -25.20 34.80 4.02
CA GLU A 374 -26.14 34.68 2.88
C GLU A 374 -27.06 33.46 3.01
N ALA A 375 -26.58 32.37 3.58
CA ALA A 375 -27.37 31.17 3.85
C ALA A 375 -28.45 31.42 4.91
N ALA A 376 -28.12 32.15 5.98
CA ALA A 376 -29.07 32.51 7.03
C ALA A 376 -30.26 33.33 6.49
N LYS A 377 -30.01 34.24 5.54
CA LYS A 377 -31.06 35.03 4.85
C LYS A 377 -32.05 34.15 4.08
N ARG A 378 -31.65 32.93 3.73
CA ARG A 378 -32.43 31.95 2.95
C ARG A 378 -33.01 30.83 3.82
N GLY A 379 -32.83 30.88 5.14
CA GLY A 379 -33.23 29.81 6.05
C GLY A 379 -32.45 28.51 5.87
N ILE A 380 -31.23 28.57 5.33
CA ILE A 380 -30.36 27.39 5.16
C ILE A 380 -29.50 27.24 6.40
N LYS A 381 -29.57 26.08 7.05
CA LYS A 381 -28.76 25.78 8.23
C LYS A 381 -27.33 25.45 7.85
N VAL A 382 -26.41 26.34 8.21
CA VAL A 382 -24.98 26.21 7.96
C VAL A 382 -24.19 25.98 9.24
N ILE A 383 -23.34 24.96 9.21
CA ILE A 383 -22.42 24.63 10.32
C ILE A 383 -21.00 24.74 9.80
N LEU A 384 -20.19 25.54 10.47
CA LEU A 384 -18.80 25.76 10.09
C LEU A 384 -17.88 24.81 10.85
N THR A 385 -16.87 24.27 10.18
CA THR A 385 -15.80 23.50 10.85
C THR A 385 -15.03 24.39 11.83
N ARG A 386 -14.77 25.65 11.45
CA ARG A 386 -14.22 26.71 12.30
C ARG A 386 -14.91 28.05 12.06
N THR A 387 -15.00 28.87 13.12
CA THR A 387 -15.55 30.24 13.08
C THR A 387 -14.48 31.31 13.29
N THR A 388 -13.27 30.92 13.69
CA THR A 388 -12.13 31.78 13.98
C THR A 388 -10.87 31.28 13.28
N ASP A 389 -9.77 32.02 13.41
CA ASP A 389 -8.45 31.59 12.93
C ASP A 389 -7.83 30.55 13.89
N GLN A 390 -8.38 29.33 13.84
CA GLN A 390 -7.89 28.18 14.59
C GLN A 390 -7.41 27.08 13.65
N PHE A 391 -6.39 26.35 14.08
CA PHE A 391 -5.93 25.15 13.38
C PHE A 391 -6.83 23.98 13.72
N LEU A 392 -7.30 23.27 12.69
CA LEU A 392 -8.01 21.99 12.82
C LEU A 392 -7.31 20.90 12.01
N PRO A 393 -7.01 19.73 12.61
CA PRO A 393 -6.60 18.55 11.85
C PRO A 393 -7.64 18.16 10.80
N LEU A 394 -7.22 17.60 9.67
CA LEU A 394 -8.12 17.23 8.56
C LEU A 394 -9.25 16.28 9.01
N SER A 395 -8.97 15.34 9.93
CA SER A 395 -9.99 14.44 10.50
C SER A 395 -11.07 15.18 11.29
N ASP A 396 -10.73 16.29 11.95
CA ASP A 396 -11.67 17.07 12.75
C ASP A 396 -12.55 17.99 11.92
N ARG A 397 -12.18 18.24 10.67
CA ARG A 397 -12.98 19.01 9.70
C ARG A 397 -14.08 18.19 9.03
N LEU A 398 -14.02 16.86 9.12
CA LEU A 398 -15.07 16.00 8.57
C LEU A 398 -16.39 16.22 9.31
N PRO A 399 -17.54 16.22 8.62
CA PRO A 399 -18.85 16.27 9.26
C PRO A 399 -19.02 15.15 10.29
N LYS A 400 -19.18 15.53 11.56
CA LYS A 400 -19.40 14.59 12.67
C LYS A 400 -20.89 14.26 12.91
N GLN A 401 -21.77 15.05 12.29
CA GLN A 401 -23.21 14.94 12.37
C GLN A 401 -23.81 14.58 11.02
N GLU A 402 -25.08 14.16 11.02
CA GLU A 402 -25.84 14.04 9.77
C GLU A 402 -25.95 15.42 9.11
N ALA A 403 -25.56 15.47 7.84
CA ALA A 403 -25.57 16.66 7.01
C ALA A 403 -25.96 16.27 5.59
N THR A 404 -26.66 17.17 4.91
CA THR A 404 -27.09 16.97 3.53
C THR A 404 -25.91 17.05 2.56
N ALA A 405 -24.95 17.94 2.85
CA ALA A 405 -23.75 18.09 2.05
C ALA A 405 -22.60 18.67 2.88
N PHE A 406 -21.39 18.45 2.38
CA PHE A 406 -20.16 19.03 2.88
C PHE A 406 -19.41 19.77 1.76
N VAL A 407 -19.07 21.03 2.01
CA VAL A 407 -18.36 21.89 1.05
C VAL A 407 -17.12 22.46 1.72
N SER A 408 -15.93 22.13 1.23
CA SER A 408 -14.69 22.77 1.65
C SER A 408 -14.34 23.92 0.70
N ILE A 409 -14.01 25.09 1.27
CA ILE A 409 -13.69 26.32 0.54
C ILE A 409 -12.20 26.60 0.65
N HIS A 410 -11.57 26.75 -0.51
CA HIS A 410 -10.15 27.06 -0.69
C HIS A 410 -9.95 28.18 -1.73
N HIS A 411 -8.72 28.70 -1.78
CA HIS A 411 -8.27 29.51 -2.90
C HIS A 411 -6.99 28.89 -3.48
N ASN A 412 -6.97 28.73 -4.79
CA ASN A 412 -5.86 28.07 -5.47
C ASN A 412 -4.62 28.98 -5.42
N ALA A 413 -3.43 28.41 -5.50
CA ALA A 413 -2.21 29.19 -5.48
C ALA A 413 -1.07 28.46 -6.19
N ASN A 414 -0.06 29.23 -6.60
CA ASN A 414 1.11 28.69 -7.27
C ASN A 414 2.22 28.40 -6.26
N SER A 415 2.89 27.27 -6.44
CA SER A 415 4.18 27.08 -5.78
C SER A 415 5.23 28.01 -6.42
N PRO A 416 6.11 28.66 -5.63
CA PRO A 416 7.17 29.54 -6.14
C PRO A 416 8.09 28.91 -7.20
N ALA A 417 8.13 27.58 -7.26
CA ALA A 417 8.98 26.81 -8.18
C ALA A 417 8.39 26.63 -9.60
N ASN A 418 7.19 27.13 -9.89
CA ASN A 418 6.50 26.87 -11.17
C ASN A 418 6.21 28.16 -11.95
N THR A 419 6.74 28.29 -13.17
CA THR A 419 6.64 29.49 -14.03
C THR A 419 5.37 29.56 -14.88
N GLN A 420 4.54 28.51 -14.90
CA GLN A 420 3.23 28.56 -15.54
C GLN A 420 2.13 28.80 -14.51
N VAL A 421 1.37 29.87 -14.71
CA VAL A 421 0.18 30.17 -13.90
C VAL A 421 -0.89 29.12 -14.25
N PRO A 422 -1.25 28.20 -13.33
CA PRO A 422 -2.41 27.34 -13.50
C PRO A 422 -3.67 28.21 -13.58
N PHE A 423 -4.72 27.64 -14.16
CA PHE A 423 -6.01 28.29 -14.37
C PHE A 423 -6.40 29.24 -13.24
N GLY A 424 -6.53 30.54 -13.55
CA GLY A 424 -6.79 31.58 -12.55
C GLY A 424 -8.21 31.63 -12.02
N GLY A 425 -9.11 30.79 -12.52
CA GLY A 425 -10.55 30.85 -12.22
C GLY A 425 -11.02 29.84 -11.17
N ILE A 426 -12.33 29.69 -11.07
CA ILE A 426 -13.00 28.80 -10.11
C ILE A 426 -12.96 27.34 -10.58
N GLU A 427 -12.62 26.44 -9.68
CA GLU A 427 -12.60 25.00 -9.90
C GLU A 427 -13.42 24.27 -8.83
N VAL A 428 -14.12 23.19 -9.20
CA VAL A 428 -14.89 22.35 -8.28
C VAL A 428 -14.35 20.93 -8.34
N TYR A 429 -13.98 20.40 -7.18
CA TYR A 429 -13.35 19.10 -6.99
C TYR A 429 -14.28 18.11 -6.31
N VAL A 430 -14.26 16.88 -6.79
CA VAL A 430 -14.89 15.70 -6.21
C VAL A 430 -13.84 14.59 -6.05
N SER A 431 -14.15 13.55 -5.27
CA SER A 431 -13.28 12.36 -5.19
C SER A 431 -14.02 11.10 -5.63
N LYS A 432 -13.59 10.50 -6.74
CA LYS A 432 -14.12 9.22 -7.25
C LYS A 432 -13.96 8.04 -6.28
N LEU A 433 -13.18 8.23 -5.22
CA LEU A 433 -12.97 7.25 -4.15
C LEU A 433 -13.97 7.41 -2.99
N ASN A 434 -14.81 8.45 -2.99
CA ASN A 434 -15.85 8.62 -1.97
C ASN A 434 -17.00 7.64 -2.20
N SER A 435 -17.53 7.07 -1.11
CA SER A 435 -18.69 6.15 -1.15
C SER A 435 -19.98 6.80 -1.69
N ASN A 436 -20.12 8.11 -1.55
CA ASN A 436 -21.23 8.95 -2.03
C ASN A 436 -20.93 9.67 -3.36
N ILE A 437 -19.97 9.19 -4.18
CA ILE A 437 -19.50 9.90 -5.37
C ILE A 437 -20.62 10.38 -6.30
N LYS A 438 -21.64 9.55 -6.60
CA LYS A 438 -22.73 9.95 -7.51
C LYS A 438 -23.47 11.19 -7.01
N ILE A 439 -23.79 11.22 -5.71
CA ILE A 439 -24.49 12.34 -5.08
C ILE A 439 -23.57 13.56 -5.01
N ALA A 440 -22.27 13.37 -4.77
CA ALA A 440 -21.29 14.44 -4.78
C ALA A 440 -21.09 15.05 -6.19
N GLU A 441 -21.13 14.24 -7.24
CA GLU A 441 -21.10 14.69 -8.64
C GLU A 441 -22.35 15.49 -8.99
N ASP A 442 -23.54 15.05 -8.54
CA ASP A 442 -24.79 15.78 -8.76
C ASP A 442 -24.79 17.15 -8.05
N LEU A 443 -24.36 17.18 -6.78
CA LEU A 443 -24.16 18.42 -6.02
C LEU A 443 -23.16 19.35 -6.72
N GLY A 444 -21.98 18.81 -7.04
CA GLY A 444 -20.91 19.56 -7.70
C GLY A 444 -21.34 20.12 -9.05
N ALA A 445 -21.99 19.32 -9.89
CA ALA A 445 -22.48 19.75 -11.20
C ALA A 445 -23.58 20.81 -11.08
N GLY A 446 -24.47 20.67 -10.10
CA GLY A 446 -25.49 21.67 -9.76
C GLY A 446 -24.85 23.01 -9.42
N ILE A 447 -23.90 23.03 -8.50
CA ILE A 447 -23.16 24.25 -8.10
C ILE A 447 -22.35 24.83 -9.26
N LEU A 448 -21.61 23.99 -9.99
CA LEU A 448 -20.81 24.41 -11.13
C LEU A 448 -21.67 25.09 -12.20
N SER A 449 -22.86 24.57 -12.49
CA SER A 449 -23.79 25.16 -13.46
C SER A 449 -24.23 26.57 -13.08
N LYS A 450 -24.37 26.88 -11.77
CA LYS A 450 -24.68 28.22 -11.29
C LYS A 450 -23.47 29.13 -11.39
N LEU A 451 -22.31 28.64 -10.97
CA LEU A 451 -21.04 29.37 -11.03
C LEU A 451 -20.68 29.79 -12.45
N LYS A 452 -21.01 29.01 -13.49
CA LYS A 452 -20.80 29.40 -14.89
C LYS A 452 -21.52 30.69 -15.33
N ASN A 453 -22.50 31.17 -14.56
CA ASN A 453 -23.15 32.47 -14.82
C ASN A 453 -22.40 33.66 -14.21
N LEU A 454 -21.19 33.43 -13.67
CA LEU A 454 -20.35 34.48 -13.10
C LEU A 454 -19.70 35.29 -14.22
N ASN A 455 -19.77 36.62 -14.09
CA ASN A 455 -19.09 37.54 -14.99
C ASN A 455 -17.82 38.06 -14.32
N GLY A 456 -16.68 38.02 -15.02
CA GLY A 456 -15.41 38.65 -14.60
C GLY A 456 -14.33 37.67 -14.14
N LEU A 457 -14.70 36.47 -13.69
CA LEU A 457 -13.77 35.39 -13.36
C LEU A 457 -14.15 34.12 -14.11
N ALA A 458 -13.15 33.44 -14.68
CA ALA A 458 -13.38 32.20 -15.41
C ALA A 458 -13.82 31.08 -14.47
N VAL A 459 -14.64 30.15 -14.95
CA VAL A 459 -15.06 28.95 -14.22
C VAL A 459 -14.79 27.74 -15.09
N ARG A 460 -14.17 26.68 -14.53
CA ARG A 460 -13.89 25.47 -15.31
C ARG A 460 -15.17 24.82 -15.82
N ASP A 461 -15.06 24.17 -16.98
CA ASP A 461 -16.22 23.60 -17.64
C ASP A 461 -16.73 22.28 -17.05
N SER A 462 -15.90 21.62 -16.25
CA SER A 462 -16.17 20.29 -15.70
C SER A 462 -15.67 20.16 -14.27
N LEU A 463 -16.23 19.18 -13.55
CA LEU A 463 -15.74 18.77 -12.24
C LEU A 463 -14.36 18.14 -12.37
N LYS A 464 -13.51 18.41 -11.38
CA LYS A 464 -12.18 17.85 -11.28
C LYS A 464 -12.19 16.70 -10.29
N ASN A 465 -11.47 15.62 -10.60
CA ASN A 465 -11.29 14.52 -9.65
C ASN A 465 -9.98 14.71 -8.87
N ALA A 466 -10.04 14.60 -7.55
CA ALA A 466 -8.86 14.64 -6.68
C ALA A 466 -8.93 13.63 -5.53
N ASN A 467 -7.77 13.16 -5.08
CA ASN A 467 -7.65 12.18 -3.98
C ASN A 467 -7.46 12.88 -2.61
N LEU A 468 -8.37 13.81 -2.29
CA LEU A 468 -8.27 14.64 -1.08
C LEU A 468 -8.90 13.94 0.10
N PHE A 469 -8.26 13.99 1.27
CA PHE A 469 -8.74 13.32 2.48
C PHE A 469 -10.18 13.71 2.83
N LEU A 470 -10.47 15.02 2.86
CA LEU A 470 -11.80 15.54 3.19
C LEU A 470 -12.88 15.06 2.22
N LEU A 471 -12.54 14.94 0.93
CA LEU A 471 -13.46 14.47 -0.09
C LEU A 471 -13.57 12.95 -0.11
N ARG A 472 -12.51 12.21 0.18
CA ARG A 472 -12.49 10.74 0.12
C ARG A 472 -13.17 10.11 1.35
N GLU A 473 -12.90 10.64 2.53
CA GLU A 473 -13.32 10.05 3.82
C GLU A 473 -14.65 10.58 4.34
N SER A 474 -15.23 11.63 3.73
CA SER A 474 -16.53 12.16 4.14
C SER A 474 -17.64 11.13 3.98
N LYS A 475 -18.41 10.92 5.05
CA LYS A 475 -19.59 10.04 5.07
C LYS A 475 -20.85 10.67 4.44
N VAL A 476 -20.79 11.97 4.13
CA VAL A 476 -21.84 12.71 3.40
C VAL A 476 -21.30 13.17 2.04
N PRO A 477 -22.16 13.54 1.07
CA PRO A 477 -21.73 14.07 -0.23
C PRO A 477 -20.79 15.27 -0.06
N ALA A 478 -19.59 15.18 -0.63
CA ALA A 478 -18.51 16.13 -0.36
C ALA A 478 -17.90 16.70 -1.64
N ILE A 479 -17.75 18.03 -1.67
CA ILE A 479 -17.03 18.76 -2.73
C ILE A 479 -16.04 19.75 -2.12
N LEU A 480 -15.03 20.13 -2.90
CA LEU A 480 -14.14 21.25 -2.59
C LEU A 480 -14.23 22.28 -3.71
N ILE A 481 -14.26 23.56 -3.37
CA ILE A 481 -14.32 24.65 -4.33
C ILE A 481 -13.10 25.54 -4.13
N GLU A 482 -12.32 25.67 -5.19
CA GLU A 482 -11.28 26.68 -5.31
C GLU A 482 -11.93 27.95 -5.87
N LEU A 483 -12.03 29.03 -5.08
CA LEU A 483 -12.75 30.24 -5.46
C LEU A 483 -11.99 31.15 -6.43
N GLY A 484 -10.78 30.74 -6.82
CA GLY A 484 -9.89 31.38 -7.79
C GLY A 484 -8.44 31.34 -7.31
N ASN A 485 -7.52 31.74 -8.17
CA ASN A 485 -6.08 31.67 -7.87
C ASN A 485 -5.58 32.97 -7.23
N ILE A 486 -5.06 32.91 -6.00
CA ILE A 486 -4.54 34.07 -5.26
C ILE A 486 -3.12 34.50 -5.68
N SER A 487 -2.48 33.69 -6.52
CA SER A 487 -1.24 34.05 -7.24
C SER A 487 -1.50 34.68 -8.62
N ASP A 488 -2.77 34.79 -9.04
CA ASP A 488 -3.16 35.53 -10.25
C ASP A 488 -3.79 36.88 -9.86
N LYS A 489 -3.22 37.98 -10.37
CA LYS A 489 -3.63 39.33 -9.97
C LYS A 489 -5.09 39.62 -10.29
N LYS A 490 -5.58 39.20 -11.47
CA LYS A 490 -6.96 39.42 -11.88
C LYS A 490 -7.95 38.68 -10.98
N SER A 491 -7.65 37.42 -10.67
CA SER A 491 -8.43 36.60 -9.76
C SER A 491 -8.44 37.17 -8.34
N LEU A 492 -7.27 37.53 -7.80
CA LEU A 492 -7.15 38.13 -6.47
C LEU A 492 -7.95 39.43 -6.35
N ASP A 493 -7.81 40.33 -7.32
CA ASP A 493 -8.57 41.60 -7.35
C ASP A 493 -10.08 41.34 -7.38
N TYR A 494 -10.51 40.36 -8.19
CA TYR A 494 -11.92 39.99 -8.29
C TYR A 494 -12.47 39.46 -6.95
N ILE A 495 -11.73 38.58 -6.26
CA ILE A 495 -12.14 37.92 -5.02
C ILE A 495 -12.10 38.89 -3.83
N ASN A 496 -11.21 39.88 -3.86
CA ASN A 496 -11.11 40.88 -2.80
C ASN A 496 -12.37 41.75 -2.71
N GLU A 497 -13.05 42.02 -3.81
CA GLU A 497 -14.30 42.78 -3.82
C GLU A 497 -15.45 42.03 -3.12
N ASP A 498 -16.02 42.64 -2.06
CA ASP A 498 -17.07 42.01 -1.25
C ASP A 498 -18.31 41.60 -2.07
N LYS A 499 -18.67 42.43 -3.05
CA LYS A 499 -19.78 42.17 -3.98
C LYS A 499 -19.57 40.88 -4.76
N ASN A 500 -18.34 40.60 -5.17
CA ASN A 500 -18.00 39.46 -6.03
C ASN A 500 -17.95 38.17 -5.23
N ILE A 501 -17.29 38.16 -4.07
CA ILE A 501 -17.27 36.97 -3.20
C ILE A 501 -18.68 36.62 -2.71
N ARG A 502 -19.50 37.62 -2.37
CA ARG A 502 -20.91 37.42 -2.02
C ARG A 502 -21.73 36.88 -3.19
N ARG A 503 -21.44 37.31 -4.42
CA ARG A 503 -22.07 36.75 -5.63
C ARG A 503 -21.70 35.28 -5.81
N ILE A 504 -20.43 34.91 -5.62
CA ILE A 504 -19.97 33.51 -5.67
C ILE A 504 -20.70 32.67 -4.61
N CYS A 505 -20.73 33.13 -3.35
CA CYS A 505 -21.42 32.43 -2.26
C CYS A 505 -22.91 32.23 -2.57
N ASN A 506 -23.59 33.23 -3.13
CA ASN A 506 -24.99 33.12 -3.54
C ASN A 506 -25.19 32.07 -4.64
N LEU A 507 -24.29 31.97 -5.62
CA LEU A 507 -24.37 30.94 -6.67
C LEU A 507 -24.12 29.52 -6.12
N ILE A 508 -23.21 29.37 -5.15
CA ILE A 508 -23.00 28.10 -4.43
C ILE A 508 -24.29 27.69 -3.71
N LEU A 509 -24.93 28.63 -3.01
CA LEU A 509 -26.20 28.39 -2.31
C LEU A 509 -27.35 28.09 -3.27
N ASP A 510 -27.42 28.75 -4.42
CA ASP A 510 -28.42 28.44 -5.45
C ASP A 510 -28.27 26.99 -5.96
N GLY A 511 -27.02 26.54 -6.16
CA GLY A 511 -26.72 25.17 -6.56
C GLY A 511 -27.11 24.15 -5.48
N PHE A 512 -26.82 24.46 -4.21
CA PHE A 512 -27.21 23.63 -3.07
C PHE A 512 -28.74 23.54 -2.89
N VAL A 513 -29.47 24.65 -3.05
CA VAL A 513 -30.95 24.65 -2.98
C VAL A 513 -31.55 23.83 -4.13
N ASP A 514 -31.00 23.92 -5.33
CA ASP A 514 -31.47 23.10 -6.46
C ASP A 514 -31.15 21.61 -6.29
N PHE A 515 -30.05 21.28 -5.61
CA PHE A 515 -29.68 19.90 -5.26
C PHE A 515 -30.67 19.31 -4.25
N THR A 516 -30.97 20.03 -3.17
CA THR A 516 -31.87 19.58 -2.10
C THR A 516 -33.31 19.37 -2.55
N LYS A 517 -33.81 20.13 -3.53
CA LYS A 517 -35.16 19.98 -4.08
C LYS A 517 -35.39 18.73 -4.93
N ARG A 518 -34.32 18.03 -5.36
CA ARG A 518 -34.44 16.86 -6.26
C ARG A 518 -34.73 15.55 -5.52
N GLY A 519 -34.76 15.57 -4.18
CA GLY A 519 -34.88 14.39 -3.33
C GLY A 519 -33.55 13.63 -3.25
N CYS A 520 -33.06 13.38 -2.03
CA CYS A 520 -31.92 12.48 -1.79
C CYS A 520 -32.38 11.04 -1.63
#